data_AF-A0A7K9Q4Z0-F1
#
_entry.id   AF-A0A7K9Q4Z0-F1
#
_cell.length_a   1.000
_cell.length_b   1.000
_cell.length_c   1.000
_cell.angle_alpha   90.00
_cell.angle_beta   90.00
_cell.angle_gamma   90.00
#
_symmetry.space_group_name_H-M   'P 1'
#
loop_
_entity.id
_entity.type
_entity.pdbx_description
1 polymer ?
#
loop_
_entity_poly.entity_id
_entity_poly.type
_entity_poly.pdbx_seq_one_letter_code
_entity_poly.pdbx_strand_id
1 'polypeptide(L)'
;GCFQLKSYTTTIGSHRGADIVLQSAGVADRHAALEFSASDNSFILQDFNSPQGTFVNSCQVQNAAVRVRPGDILSFGTAGASFELVLDGAAQV
;
A
#
# COMPACT_ATOMS: atom_id res chain seq x y z
N GLY A 1 -5.99 -0.70 13.15
CA GLY A 1 -7.27 -0.65 12.42
C GLY A 1 -7.08 -1.26 11.04
N CYS A 2 -8.15 -1.65 10.36
CA CYS A 2 -8.10 -2.12 8.97
C CYS A 2 -8.56 -1.01 8.02
N PHE A 3 -8.02 -1.02 6.80
CA PHE A 3 -8.43 -0.13 5.72
C PHE A 3 -8.93 -0.97 4.56
N GLN A 4 -10.03 -0.55 3.93
CA GLN A 4 -10.59 -1.25 2.79
C GLN A 4 -9.92 -0.77 1.50
N LEU A 5 -9.50 -1.73 0.67
CA LEU A 5 -8.96 -1.45 -0.65
C LEU A 5 -10.10 -1.32 -1.66
N LYS A 6 -9.92 -0.45 -2.65
CA LYS A 6 -10.79 -0.34 -3.82
C LYS A 6 -10.56 -1.51 -4.78
N SER A 7 -11.56 -1.78 -5.61
CA SER A 7 -11.55 -2.85 -6.62
C SER A 7 -10.54 -2.64 -7.76
N TYR A 8 -9.97 -1.44 -7.90
CA TYR A 8 -8.95 -1.12 -8.91
C TYR A 8 -7.70 -0.56 -8.21
N THR A 9 -7.61 0.75 -8.04
CA THR A 9 -6.45 1.45 -7.49
C THR A 9 -6.88 2.13 -6.19
N THR A 10 -6.10 1.89 -5.15
CA THR A 10 -6.24 2.53 -3.85
C THR A 10 -5.04 3.43 -3.63
N THR A 11 -5.28 4.72 -3.44
CA THR A 11 -4.21 5.69 -3.17
C THR A 11 -3.94 5.80 -1.67
N ILE A 12 -2.67 5.85 -1.29
CA ILE A 12 -2.21 5.94 0.09
C ILE A 12 -1.35 7.19 0.26
N GLY A 13 -1.65 7.97 1.30
CA GLY A 13 -0.90 9.18 1.62
C GLY A 13 -1.42 9.87 2.87
N SER A 14 -0.81 10.99 3.25
CA SER A 14 -1.26 11.81 4.39
C SER A 14 -2.29 12.88 3.99
N HIS A 15 -2.48 13.10 2.69
CA HIS A 15 -3.44 14.06 2.17
C HIS A 15 -4.88 13.56 2.33
N ARG A 16 -5.82 14.46 2.65
CA ARG A 16 -7.25 14.12 2.81
C ARG A 16 -7.93 13.58 1.54
N GLY A 17 -7.32 13.80 0.38
CA GLY A 17 -7.80 13.28 -0.91
C GLY A 17 -7.32 11.86 -1.25
N ALA A 18 -6.49 11.24 -0.42
CA ALA A 18 -6.11 9.84 -0.59
C ALA A 18 -7.24 8.91 -0.12
N ASP A 19 -7.32 7.72 -0.72
CA ASP A 19 -8.30 6.71 -0.32
C ASP A 19 -8.00 6.17 1.09
N ILE A 20 -6.72 5.97 1.38
CA ILE A 20 -6.20 5.60 2.68
C ILE A 20 -5.36 6.76 3.19
N VAL A 21 -5.90 7.47 4.17
CA VAL A 21 -5.21 8.60 4.81
C VAL A 21 -4.42 8.09 6.02
N LEU A 22 -3.09 8.10 5.91
CA LEU A 22 -2.19 7.71 6.99
C LEU A 22 -1.53 8.96 7.59
N GLN A 23 -1.89 9.28 8.83
CA GLN A 23 -1.31 10.39 9.59
C GLN A 23 -0.05 9.96 10.36
N SER A 24 0.90 9.32 9.68
CA SER A 24 2.18 8.90 10.26
C SER A 24 3.31 9.82 9.85
N ALA A 25 4.25 10.05 10.78
CA ALA A 25 5.48 10.78 10.49
C ALA A 25 6.27 10.04 9.40
N GLY A 26 6.40 10.67 8.23
CA GLY A 26 7.11 10.11 7.08
C GLY A 26 6.25 9.64 5.92
N VAL A 27 4.92 9.63 6.08
CA VAL A 27 4.02 9.44 4.95
C VAL A 27 3.86 10.75 4.19
N ALA A 28 4.00 10.69 2.87
CA ALA A 28 3.87 11.86 1.99
C ALA A 28 2.40 12.08 1.63
N ASP A 29 2.04 13.30 1.21
CA ASP A 29 0.68 13.62 0.77
C ASP A 29 0.18 12.64 -0.30
N ARG A 30 1.04 12.35 -1.27
CA ARG A 30 0.87 11.29 -2.27
C ARG A 30 2.06 10.34 -2.14
N HIS A 31 1.91 9.32 -1.32
CA HIS A 31 3.03 8.43 -0.98
C HIS A 31 3.09 7.23 -1.92
N ALA A 32 1.98 6.49 -2.04
CA ALA A 32 1.93 5.30 -2.86
C ALA A 32 0.52 5.07 -3.44
N ALA A 33 0.41 4.16 -4.39
CA ALA A 33 -0.85 3.58 -4.84
C ALA A 33 -0.72 2.07 -4.87
N LEU A 34 -1.84 1.39 -4.63
CA LEU A 34 -1.92 -0.05 -4.64
C LEU A 34 -2.99 -0.44 -5.66
N GLU A 35 -2.57 -1.06 -6.75
CA GLU A 35 -3.43 -1.45 -7.85
C GLU A 35 -3.70 -2.96 -7.79
N PHE A 36 -4.97 -3.33 -7.74
CA PHE A 36 -5.41 -4.72 -7.75
C PHE A 36 -5.52 -5.24 -9.17
N SER A 37 -4.84 -6.35 -9.44
CA SER A 37 -4.97 -7.12 -10.68
C SER A 37 -5.77 -8.39 -10.41
N ALA A 38 -7.04 -8.38 -10.84
CA ALA A 38 -7.94 -9.52 -10.70
C ALA A 38 -7.49 -10.75 -11.50
N SER A 39 -6.84 -10.54 -12.66
CA SER A 39 -6.34 -11.63 -13.52
C SER A 39 -5.28 -12.50 -12.84
N ASP A 40 -4.55 -11.91 -11.90
CA ASP A 40 -3.34 -12.47 -11.31
C ASP A 40 -3.46 -12.64 -9.77
N ASN A 41 -4.64 -12.31 -9.22
CA ASN A 41 -4.92 -12.26 -7.79
C ASN A 41 -3.78 -11.60 -6.99
N SER A 42 -3.27 -10.48 -7.50
CA SER A 42 -2.09 -9.81 -6.96
C SER A 42 -2.25 -8.31 -6.99
N PHE A 43 -1.40 -7.63 -6.25
CA PHE A 43 -1.40 -6.18 -6.18
C PHE A 43 -0.07 -5.64 -6.67
N ILE A 44 -0.12 -4.50 -7.33
CA ILE A 44 1.05 -3.71 -7.68
C ILE A 44 1.08 -2.52 -6.74
N LEU A 45 2.07 -2.50 -5.85
CA LEU A 45 2.36 -1.37 -5.01
C LEU A 45 3.29 -0.43 -5.76
N GLN A 46 2.82 0.77 -6.06
CA GLN A 46 3.58 1.83 -6.71
C GLN A 46 3.90 2.95 -5.73
N ASP A 47 5.18 3.18 -5.46
CA ASP A 47 5.68 4.33 -4.71
C ASP A 47 5.76 5.55 -5.64
N PHE A 48 5.28 6.71 -5.18
CA PHE A 48 5.31 7.95 -5.95
C PHE A 48 6.53 8.81 -5.62
N ASN A 49 7.70 8.16 -5.53
CA ASN A 49 8.97 8.78 -5.15
C ASN A 49 8.86 9.45 -3.77
N SER A 50 8.34 8.69 -2.80
CA SER A 50 8.09 9.21 -1.48
C SER A 50 9.41 9.55 -0.76
N PRO A 51 9.48 10.62 0.06
CA PRO A 51 10.73 11.08 0.66
C PRO A 51 11.39 10.07 1.60
N GLN A 52 10.58 9.25 2.27
CA GLN A 52 11.07 8.22 3.20
C GLN A 52 11.02 6.80 2.61
N GLY A 53 10.58 6.67 1.36
CA GLY A 53 10.45 5.40 0.66
C GLY A 53 9.31 4.51 1.16
N THR A 54 9.02 3.51 0.35
CA THR A 54 8.08 2.43 0.66
C THR A 54 8.85 1.12 0.86
N PHE A 55 8.41 0.30 1.82
CA PHE A 55 9.02 -0.97 2.16
C PHE A 55 8.00 -2.10 2.09
N VAL A 56 8.45 -3.27 1.63
CA VAL A 56 7.68 -4.51 1.58
C VAL A 56 8.50 -5.60 2.26
N ASN A 57 7.94 -6.23 3.30
CA ASN A 57 8.62 -7.22 4.13
C ASN A 57 10.01 -6.76 4.60
N SER A 58 10.10 -5.50 5.05
CA SER A 58 11.34 -4.82 5.46
C SER A 58 12.36 -4.55 4.35
N CYS A 59 12.04 -4.84 3.08
CA CYS A 59 12.87 -4.51 1.93
C CYS A 59 12.36 -3.23 1.24
N GLN A 60 13.25 -2.29 0.96
CA GLN A 60 12.89 -1.05 0.28
C GLN A 60 12.54 -1.30 -1.19
N VAL A 61 11.46 -0.69 -1.67
CA VAL A 61 11.06 -0.73 -3.08
C VAL A 61 11.97 0.19 -3.90
N GLN A 62 12.76 -0.39 -4.82
CA GLN A 62 13.76 0.36 -5.61
C GLN A 62 13.22 0.89 -6.95
N ASN A 63 12.23 0.22 -7.56
CA ASN A 63 11.77 0.52 -8.93
C ASN A 63 10.48 1.35 -8.99
N ALA A 64 10.12 2.02 -7.91
CA ALA A 64 8.84 2.73 -7.76
C ALA A 64 7.57 1.84 -7.96
N ALA A 65 7.69 0.58 -8.35
CA ALA A 65 6.60 -0.39 -8.40
C ALA A 65 7.12 -1.79 -8.05
N VAL A 66 6.34 -2.52 -7.25
CA VAL A 66 6.62 -3.91 -6.87
C VAL A 66 5.32 -4.70 -6.78
N ARG A 67 5.37 -5.96 -7.20
CA ARG A 67 4.24 -6.87 -7.03
C ARG A 67 4.22 -7.38 -5.59
N VAL A 68 3.09 -7.22 -4.92
CA VAL A 68 2.84 -7.68 -3.55
C VAL A 68 1.64 -8.62 -3.53
N ARG A 69 1.61 -9.46 -2.51
CA ARG A 69 0.61 -10.52 -2.33
C ARG A 69 -0.01 -10.42 -0.94
N PRO A 70 -1.21 -11.00 -0.77
CA PRO A 70 -1.80 -11.12 0.55
C PRO A 70 -0.83 -11.86 1.49
N GLY A 71 -0.67 -11.34 2.71
CA GLY A 71 0.32 -11.75 3.70
C GLY A 71 1.58 -10.86 3.73
N ASP A 72 1.81 -10.04 2.70
CA ASP A 72 2.96 -9.14 2.70
C ASP A 72 2.77 -7.97 3.67
N ILE A 73 3.85 -7.61 4.37
CA ILE A 73 3.88 -6.45 5.26
C ILE A 73 4.36 -5.22 4.49
N LEU A 74 3.52 -4.20 4.40
CA LEU A 74 3.78 -2.94 3.73
C LEU A 74 4.06 -1.85 4.76
N SER A 75 5.11 -1.07 4.57
CA SER A 75 5.43 0.09 5.41
C SER A 75 5.67 1.32 4.55
N PHE A 76 5.10 2.44 4.96
CA PHE A 76 5.15 3.71 4.24
C PHE A 76 5.97 4.71 5.05
N GLY A 77 7.23 4.89 4.66
CA GLY A 77 8.25 5.64 5.40
C GLY A 77 9.01 4.81 6.44
N THR A 78 10.18 5.31 6.84
CA THR A 78 11.12 4.61 7.74
C THR A 78 10.67 4.62 9.20
N ALA A 79 9.85 5.59 9.60
CA ALA A 79 9.21 5.67 10.92
C ALA A 79 7.69 5.39 10.87
N GLY A 80 7.20 4.90 9.73
CA GLY A 80 5.78 4.64 9.50
C GLY A 80 5.27 3.38 10.21
N ALA A 81 3.95 3.24 10.26
CA ALA A 81 3.32 1.99 10.67
C ALA A 81 3.46 0.93 9.56
N SER A 82 3.45 -0.34 9.98
CA SER A 82 3.42 -1.50 9.10
C SER A 82 2.00 -2.04 8.97
N PHE A 83 1.63 -2.46 7.77
CA PHE A 83 0.30 -2.93 7.41
C PHE A 83 0.42 -4.27 6.71
N GLU A 84 -0.31 -5.27 7.19
CA GLU A 84 -0.41 -6.53 6.47
C GLU A 84 -1.45 -6.41 5.35
N LEU A 85 -1.05 -6.77 4.14
CA LEU A 85 -1.96 -6.86 3.02
C LEU A 85 -2.83 -8.11 3.19
N VAL A 86 -4.12 -7.95 3.42
CA VAL A 86 -5.05 -9.08 3.53
C VAL A 86 -6.09 -9.01 2.43
N LEU A 87 -6.39 -10.14 1.82
CA LEU A 87 -7.62 -10.30 1.05
C LEU A 87 -8.67 -10.84 2.01
N ASP A 88 -9.67 -10.02 2.32
CA ASP A 88 -10.87 -10.53 2.95
C ASP A 88 -11.59 -11.40 1.92
N GLY A 89 -11.44 -12.71 2.07
CA GLY A 89 -12.00 -13.73 1.19
C GLY A 89 -13.52 -13.85 1.33
N ALA A 90 -14.25 -12.73 1.37
CA ALA A 90 -15.69 -12.73 1.13
C ALA A 90 -16.01 -12.86 -0.36
N ALA A 91 -15.36 -13.79 -1.06
CA ALA A 91 -16.15 -14.73 -1.85
C ALA A 91 -16.72 -15.74 -0.84
N GLN A 92 -17.71 -15.28 -0.07
CA GLN A 92 -18.56 -16.20 0.67
C GLN A 92 -19.21 -17.11 -0.39
N VAL A 93 -19.12 -18.40 -0.14
CA VAL A 93 -19.76 -19.49 -0.90
C VAL A 93 -21.22 -19.22 -1.27
#